data_AF-A0A927RK96-F1
#
_entry.id   AF-A0A927RK96-F1
#
_cell.length_a   1.000
_cell.length_b   1.000
_cell.length_c   1.000
_cell.angle_alpha   90.00
_cell.angle_beta   90.00
_cell.angle_gamma   90.00
#
_symmetry.space_group_name_H-M   'P 1'
#
loop_
_entity.id
_entity.type
_entity.pdbx_description
1 polymer ?
#
loop_
_entity_poly.entity_id
_entity_poly.type
_entity_poly.pdbx_seq_one_letter_code
_entity_poly.pdbx_strand_id
1 'polypeptide(L)'
;MEKAKKVVVSSIFIVALMAIYNILIFTLYNNLNKNFWAGYAFIMLAMIIMLISFVITNASSRNKNVVGIPLTTLSVYYFILEAILGSLLMFFNIPFLAVLLPQLIVFIIFIAIYVIAVLKFYSLPVNEK
;
A
#
# COMPACT_ATOMS: atom_id res chain seq x y z
N MET A 1 16.28 -18.75 -9.30
CA MET A 1 16.45 -17.65 -10.27
C MET A 1 15.13 -16.96 -10.63
N GLU A 2 14.06 -17.72 -10.91
CA GLU A 2 12.76 -17.14 -11.32
C GLU A 2 12.08 -16.26 -10.25
N LYS A 3 12.09 -16.65 -8.97
CA LYS A 3 11.51 -15.86 -7.87
C LYS A 3 12.20 -14.51 -7.68
N ALA A 4 13.54 -14.49 -7.72
CA ALA A 4 14.33 -13.27 -7.62
C ALA A 4 14.01 -12.31 -8.78
N LYS A 5 13.89 -12.84 -10.01
CA LYS A 5 13.44 -12.06 -11.17
C LYS A 5 12.04 -11.48 -10.97
N LYS A 6 11.09 -12.26 -10.46
CA LYS A 6 9.71 -11.78 -10.15
C LYS A 6 9.71 -10.66 -9.11
N VAL A 7 10.46 -10.81 -8.02
CA VAL A 7 10.63 -9.75 -7.00
C VAL A 7 11.17 -8.47 -7.65
N VAL A 8 12.28 -8.57 -8.37
CA VAL A 8 12.93 -7.40 -8.99
C VAL A 8 11.98 -6.69 -9.97
N VAL A 9 11.31 -7.43 -10.85
CA VAL A 9 10.38 -6.85 -11.83
C VAL A 9 9.20 -6.17 -11.13
N SER A 10 8.58 -6.81 -10.13
CA SER A 10 7.48 -6.20 -9.37
C SER A 10 7.93 -4.95 -8.60
N SER A 11 9.13 -4.98 -8.00
CA SER A 11 9.68 -3.82 -7.29
C SER A 11 9.95 -2.65 -8.23
N ILE A 12 10.56 -2.90 -9.39
CA ILE A 12 10.80 -1.86 -10.40
C ILE A 12 9.49 -1.23 -10.85
N PHE A 13 8.46 -2.03 -11.13
CA PHE A 13 7.16 -1.54 -11.54
C PHE A 13 6.53 -0.61 -10.47
N ILE A 14 6.55 -1.02 -9.21
CA ILE A 14 5.95 -0.23 -8.12
C ILE A 14 6.76 1.07 -7.88
N VAL A 15 8.10 1.00 -7.94
CA VAL A 15 8.94 2.19 -7.83
C VAL A 15 8.72 3.15 -9.00
N ALA A 16 8.57 2.64 -10.22
CA ALA A 16 8.22 3.47 -11.37
C ALA A 16 6.84 4.14 -11.19
N LEU A 17 5.85 3.39 -10.69
CA LEU A 17 4.53 3.94 -10.36
C LEU A 17 4.63 5.05 -9.30
N MET A 18 5.44 4.86 -8.25
CA MET A 18 5.72 5.88 -7.23
C MET A 18 6.36 7.13 -7.86
N ALA A 19 7.34 6.95 -8.75
CA ALA A 19 8.00 8.07 -9.43
C ALA A 19 7.02 8.86 -10.31
N ILE A 20 6.20 8.16 -11.10
CA ILE A 20 5.17 8.78 -11.95
C ILE A 20 4.16 9.54 -11.09
N TYR A 21 3.67 8.93 -10.00
CA TYR A 21 2.74 9.60 -9.09
C TYR A 21 3.34 10.87 -8.48
N ASN A 22 4.60 10.83 -8.06
CA ASN A 22 5.30 12.00 -7.54
C ASN A 22 5.41 13.11 -8.58
N ILE A 23 5.84 12.80 -9.80
CA ILE A 23 5.94 13.79 -10.87
C ILE A 23 4.57 14.41 -11.14
N LEU A 24 3.51 13.59 -11.26
CA LEU A 24 2.16 14.07 -11.51
C LEU A 24 1.67 14.98 -10.39
N ILE A 25 1.76 14.54 -9.13
CA ILE A 25 1.17 15.29 -8.03
C ILE A 25 1.88 16.63 -7.82
N PHE A 26 3.22 16.66 -7.85
CA PHE A 26 3.98 17.91 -7.66
C PHE A 26 3.97 18.83 -8.89
N THR A 27 3.63 18.32 -10.08
CA THR A 27 3.42 19.17 -11.27
C THR A 27 2.01 19.76 -11.29
N LEU A 28 1.00 19.01 -10.82
CA LEU A 28 -0.39 19.44 -10.86
C LEU A 28 -0.82 20.28 -9.64
N TYR A 29 -0.18 20.08 -8.48
CA TYR A 29 -0.50 20.82 -7.26
C TYR A 29 0.43 21.99 -7.00
N ASN A 30 -0.17 23.18 -6.93
CA ASN A 30 0.52 24.41 -6.53
C ASN A 30 0.33 24.76 -5.04
N ASN A 31 -0.63 24.13 -4.35
CA ASN A 31 -0.96 24.45 -2.96
C ASN A 31 -0.64 23.27 -2.02
N LEU A 32 0.61 23.23 -1.55
CA LEU A 32 1.17 22.18 -0.69
C LEU A 32 0.80 22.39 0.79
N ASN A 33 -0.50 22.46 1.08
CA ASN A 33 -1.03 22.71 2.42
C ASN A 33 -1.04 21.45 3.30
N LYS A 34 -1.53 21.57 4.54
CA LYS A 34 -1.60 20.42 5.48
C LYS A 34 -2.46 19.26 4.96
N ASN A 35 -3.53 19.55 4.22
CA ASN A 35 -4.42 18.54 3.65
C ASN A 35 -3.71 17.77 2.52
N PHE A 36 -2.95 18.48 1.67
CA PHE A 36 -2.05 17.90 0.68
C PHE A 36 -1.10 16.89 1.31
N TRP A 37 -0.34 17.31 2.32
CA TRP A 37 0.66 16.45 2.94
C TRP A 37 0.06 15.23 3.64
N ALA A 38 -1.12 15.37 4.25
CA ALA A 38 -1.84 14.22 4.82
C ALA A 38 -2.23 13.21 3.73
N GLY A 39 -2.96 13.65 2.70
CA GLY A 39 -3.36 12.78 1.58
C GLY A 39 -2.17 12.09 0.91
N TYR A 40 -1.15 12.87 0.60
CA TYR A 40 0.08 12.38 -0.01
C TYR A 40 0.78 11.32 0.87
N ALA A 41 0.90 11.55 2.18
CA ALA A 41 1.58 10.63 3.09
C ALA A 41 0.91 9.25 3.15
N PHE A 42 -0.41 9.18 3.24
CA PHE A 42 -1.14 7.90 3.27
C PHE A 42 -1.07 7.16 1.93
N ILE A 43 -1.14 7.87 0.80
CA ILE A 43 -0.96 7.26 -0.52
C ILE A 43 0.44 6.68 -0.66
N MET A 44 1.48 7.43 -0.26
CA MET A 44 2.85 6.95 -0.30
C MET A 44 3.06 5.74 0.63
N LEU A 45 2.46 5.77 1.82
CA LEU A 45 2.48 4.65 2.75
C LEU A 45 1.82 3.40 2.13
N ALA A 46 0.69 3.56 1.44
CA ALA A 46 0.02 2.47 0.76
C ALA A 46 0.86 1.88 -0.38
N MET A 47 1.58 2.71 -1.14
CA MET A 47 2.51 2.24 -2.17
C MET A 47 3.70 1.46 -1.56
N ILE A 48 4.24 1.92 -0.43
CA ILE A 48 5.30 1.21 0.30
C ILE A 48 4.79 -0.15 0.80
N ILE A 49 3.59 -0.21 1.38
CA ILE A 49 3.02 -1.48 1.84
C ILE A 49 2.73 -2.42 0.68
N MET A 50 2.27 -1.90 -0.46
CA MET A 50 2.13 -2.68 -1.69
C MET A 50 3.49 -3.27 -2.12
N LEU A 51 4.55 -2.47 -2.16
CA LEU A 51 5.91 -2.95 -2.46
C LEU A 51 6.33 -4.08 -1.51
N ILE A 52 6.19 -3.87 -0.20
CA ILE A 52 6.52 -4.88 0.83
C ILE A 52 5.71 -6.16 0.61
N SER A 53 4.43 -6.05 0.29
CA SER A 53 3.53 -7.19 0.06
C SER A 53 3.97 -8.04 -1.12
N PHE A 54 4.41 -7.40 -2.22
CA PHE A 54 4.94 -8.09 -3.39
C PHE A 54 6.28 -8.76 -3.10
N VAL A 55 7.18 -8.09 -2.37
CA VAL A 55 8.46 -8.67 -1.94
C VAL A 55 8.22 -9.89 -1.05
N ILE A 56 7.41 -9.74 -0.01
CA ILE A 56 7.05 -10.82 0.92
C ILE A 56 6.46 -12.00 0.14
N THR A 57 5.50 -11.77 -0.75
CA THR A 57 4.81 -12.83 -1.50
C THR A 57 5.74 -13.58 -2.43
N ASN A 58 6.56 -12.88 -3.21
CA ASN A 58 7.43 -13.50 -4.19
C ASN A 58 8.71 -14.11 -3.60
N ALA A 59 9.16 -13.65 -2.43
CA ALA A 59 10.35 -14.18 -1.75
C ALA A 59 10.12 -15.52 -1.03
N SER A 60 8.87 -15.92 -0.79
CA SER A 60 8.54 -17.12 -0.01
C SER A 60 7.79 -18.16 -0.84
N SER A 61 7.91 -19.44 -0.49
CA SER A 61 7.12 -20.54 -1.06
C SER A 61 5.76 -20.76 -0.37
N ARG A 62 5.50 -20.10 0.77
CA ARG A 62 4.26 -20.31 1.52
C ARG A 62 3.08 -19.63 0.83
N ASN A 63 1.91 -20.26 0.88
CA ASN A 63 0.66 -19.67 0.41
C ASN A 63 0.31 -18.45 1.28
N LYS A 64 0.27 -17.25 0.70
CA LYS A 64 0.08 -15.98 1.40
C LYS A 64 -1.32 -15.41 1.22
N ASN A 65 -2.31 -16.24 1.51
CA ASN A 65 -3.72 -15.86 1.41
C ASN A 65 -4.29 -15.46 2.77
N VAL A 66 -4.98 -14.31 2.79
CA VAL A 66 -5.77 -13.80 3.90
C VAL A 66 -7.22 -14.10 3.61
N VAL A 67 -7.82 -15.07 4.31
CA VAL A 67 -9.23 -15.47 4.08
C VAL A 67 -9.50 -15.79 2.58
N GLY A 68 -8.55 -16.48 1.93
CA GLY A 68 -8.64 -16.82 0.50
C GLY A 68 -8.19 -15.73 -0.48
N ILE A 69 -7.89 -14.51 -0.02
CA ILE A 69 -7.43 -13.40 -0.86
C ILE A 69 -5.91 -13.29 -0.80
N PRO A 70 -5.18 -13.23 -1.94
CA PRO A 70 -3.73 -13.01 -1.92
C PRO A 70 -3.34 -11.70 -1.24
N LEU A 71 -2.26 -11.72 -0.45
CA LEU A 71 -1.74 -10.52 0.25
C LEU A 71 -1.44 -9.37 -0.73
N THR A 72 -0.93 -9.69 -1.92
CA THR A 72 -0.70 -8.72 -3.00
C THR A 72 -2.01 -8.05 -3.44
N THR A 73 -3.06 -8.84 -3.71
CA THR A 73 -4.38 -8.31 -4.09
C THR A 73 -4.96 -7.42 -3.00
N LEU A 74 -4.85 -7.83 -1.73
CA LEU A 74 -5.31 -7.04 -0.60
C LEU A 74 -4.57 -5.68 -0.53
N SER A 75 -3.25 -5.69 -0.72
CA SER A 75 -2.45 -4.45 -0.74
C SER A 75 -2.78 -3.53 -1.91
N VAL A 76 -3.16 -4.08 -3.08
CA VAL A 76 -3.61 -3.30 -4.24
C VAL A 76 -4.96 -2.63 -3.94
N TYR A 77 -5.91 -3.34 -3.32
CA TYR A 77 -7.19 -2.73 -2.93
C TYR A 77 -7.01 -1.60 -1.92
N TYR A 78 -6.11 -1.78 -0.94
CA TYR A 78 -5.77 -0.71 -0.02
C TYR A 78 -5.15 0.50 -0.72
N PHE A 79 -4.19 0.27 -1.63
CA PHE A 79 -3.60 1.34 -2.43
C PHE A 79 -4.65 2.09 -3.26
N ILE A 80 -5.56 1.40 -3.95
CA ILE A 80 -6.61 2.04 -4.75
C ILE A 80 -7.52 2.89 -3.84
N LEU A 81 -7.91 2.35 -2.69
CA LEU A 81 -8.77 3.06 -1.75
C LEU A 81 -8.11 4.33 -1.22
N GLU A 82 -6.84 4.27 -0.80
CA GLU A 82 -6.09 5.45 -0.34
C GLU A 82 -5.79 6.41 -1.49
N ALA A 83 -5.49 5.92 -2.68
CA ALA A 83 -5.28 6.77 -3.86
C ALA A 83 -6.52 7.61 -4.16
N ILE A 84 -7.71 7.01 -4.09
CA ILE A 84 -8.98 7.72 -4.27
C ILE A 84 -9.22 8.67 -3.10
N LEU A 85 -9.18 8.16 -1.86
CA LEU A 85 -9.54 8.90 -0.66
C LEU A 85 -8.58 10.07 -0.40
N GLY A 86 -7.28 9.79 -0.40
CA GLY A 86 -6.22 10.78 -0.24
C GLY A 86 -6.27 11.84 -1.34
N SER A 87 -6.43 11.43 -2.61
CA SER A 87 -6.52 12.40 -3.71
C SER A 87 -7.74 13.29 -3.56
N LEU A 88 -8.94 12.73 -3.33
CA LEU A 88 -10.15 13.53 -3.18
C LEU A 88 -10.05 14.49 -1.99
N LEU A 89 -9.70 14.01 -0.81
CA LEU A 89 -9.69 14.81 0.42
C LEU A 89 -8.61 15.90 0.40
N MET A 90 -7.51 15.68 -0.31
CA MET A 90 -6.43 16.65 -0.37
C MET A 90 -6.74 17.88 -1.27
N PHE A 91 -7.74 17.79 -2.16
CA PHE A 91 -8.24 18.94 -2.94
C PHE A 91 -9.15 19.86 -2.15
N PHE A 92 -9.89 19.33 -1.17
CA PHE A 92 -10.91 20.12 -0.49
C PHE A 92 -10.32 21.02 0.60
N ASN A 93 -10.84 22.26 0.66
CA ASN A 93 -10.57 23.17 1.76
C ASN A 93 -11.49 22.86 2.94
N ILE A 94 -11.26 21.72 3.57
CA ILE A 94 -12.01 21.22 4.73
C ILE A 94 -11.10 21.15 5.97
N PRO A 95 -11.68 21.05 7.18
CA PRO A 95 -10.89 20.89 8.40
C PRO A 95 -9.92 19.71 8.29
N PHE A 96 -8.69 19.91 8.74
CA PHE A 96 -7.63 18.89 8.66
C PHE A 96 -8.04 17.52 9.23
N LEU A 97 -8.80 17.50 10.33
CA LEU A 97 -9.32 16.26 10.91
C LEU A 97 -10.25 15.49 9.96
N ALA A 98 -11.02 16.18 9.12
CA ALA A 98 -11.90 15.55 8.14
C ALA A 98 -11.13 14.92 6.98
N VAL A 99 -9.89 15.37 6.72
CA VAL A 99 -8.96 14.72 5.79
C VAL A 99 -8.27 13.53 6.45
N LEU A 100 -7.78 13.73 7.68
CA LEU A 100 -6.95 12.76 8.39
C LEU A 100 -7.73 11.53 8.86
N LEU A 101 -8.90 11.71 9.49
CA LEU A 101 -9.61 10.61 10.15
C LEU A 101 -10.02 9.49 9.19
N PRO A 102 -10.60 9.74 8.01
CA PRO A 102 -10.97 8.67 7.10
C PRO A 102 -9.77 7.81 6.69
N GLN A 103 -8.65 8.44 6.31
CA GLN A 103 -7.43 7.75 5.90
C GLN A 103 -6.82 6.96 7.06
N LEU A 104 -6.77 7.56 8.25
CA LEU A 104 -6.25 6.90 9.45
C LEU A 104 -7.09 5.68 9.83
N ILE A 105 -8.43 5.77 9.76
CA ILE A 105 -9.33 4.65 10.04
C ILE A 105 -9.09 3.50 9.04
N VAL A 106 -9.02 3.82 7.75
CA VAL A 106 -8.75 2.81 6.70
C VAL A 106 -7.38 2.16 6.93
N PHE A 107 -6.35 2.95 7.23
CA PHE A 107 -5.02 2.46 7.55
C PHE A 107 -5.02 1.53 8.77
N ILE A 108 -5.67 1.90 9.87
CA ILE A 108 -5.72 1.09 11.10
C ILE A 108 -6.43 -0.25 10.85
N ILE A 109 -7.56 -0.23 10.13
CA ILE A 109 -8.29 -1.46 9.79
C ILE A 109 -7.42 -2.35 8.91
N PHE A 110 -6.81 -1.77 7.87
CA PHE A 110 -5.98 -2.53 6.95
C PHE A 110 -4.74 -3.12 7.65
N ILE A 111 -4.01 -2.32 8.45
CA ILE A 111 -2.78 -2.78 9.09
C ILE A 111 -3.04 -3.88 10.11
N ALA A 112 -4.17 -3.83 10.82
CA ALA A 112 -4.57 -4.91 11.73
C ALA A 112 -4.75 -6.24 10.97
N ILE A 113 -5.48 -6.22 9.85
CA ILE A 113 -5.67 -7.39 8.98
C ILE A 113 -4.33 -7.85 8.41
N TYR A 114 -3.51 -6.91 7.94
CA TYR A 114 -2.21 -7.16 7.33
C TYR A 114 -1.24 -7.85 8.30
N VAL A 115 -1.12 -7.35 9.53
CA VAL A 115 -0.24 -7.91 10.56
C VAL A 115 -0.70 -9.32 10.95
N ILE A 116 -2.01 -9.53 11.18
CA ILE A 116 -2.56 -10.85 11.49
C ILE A 116 -2.24 -11.85 10.36
N ALA A 117 -2.42 -11.43 9.11
CA ALA A 117 -2.07 -12.23 7.94
C ALA A 117 -0.59 -12.62 7.93
N VAL A 118 0.29 -11.63 8.08
CA VAL A 118 1.74 -11.83 8.07
C VAL A 118 2.17 -12.77 9.20
N LEU A 119 1.69 -12.57 10.43
CA LEU A 119 1.99 -13.42 11.58
C LEU A 119 1.53 -14.86 11.36
N LYS A 120 0.32 -15.05 10.83
CA LYS A 120 -0.21 -16.39 10.48
C LYS A 120 0.68 -17.09 9.45
N PHE A 121 1.24 -16.36 8.49
CA PHE A 121 2.17 -16.97 7.52
C PHE A 121 3.46 -17.45 8.15
N TYR A 122 3.98 -16.73 9.16
CA TYR A 122 5.22 -17.12 9.84
C TYR A 122 5.02 -18.25 10.85
N SER A 123 3.84 -18.36 11.48
CA SER A 123 3.54 -19.37 12.50
C SER A 123 3.17 -20.75 11.96
N LEU A 124 2.77 -20.87 10.68
CA LEU A 124 2.48 -22.18 10.07
C LEU A 124 3.78 -22.98 9.86
N PRO A 125 3.81 -24.28 10.26
CA PRO A 125 4.97 -25.13 10.04
C PRO A 125 5.30 -25.22 8.55
N VAL A 126 6.59 -25.21 8.22
CA VAL A 126 7.07 -25.42 6.86
C VAL A 126 6.77 -26.89 6.52
N ASN A 127 5.68 -27.15 5.80
CA ASN A 127 5.49 -28.45 5.18
C ASN A 127 6.52 -28.57 4.06
N GLU A 128 7.63 -29.24 4.37
CA GLU A 128 8.57 -29.76 3.38
C GLU A 128 7.83 -30.83 2.57
N LYS A 129 7.39 -30.45 1.37
CA LYS A 129 7.06 -31.39 0.29
C LYS A 129 7.73 -30.91 -0.97
#